data_AF-A0A158JQ27-F1
#
_entry.id   AF-A0A158JQ27-F1
#
_cell.length_a   1.000
_cell.length_b   1.000
_cell.length_c   1.000
_cell.angle_alpha   90.00
_cell.angle_beta   90.00
_cell.angle_gamma   90.00
#
_symmetry.space_group_name_H-M   'P 1'
#
loop_
_entity.id
_entity.type
_entity.pdbx_description
1 polymer ?
#
loop_
_entity_poly.entity_id
_entity_poly.type
_entity_poly.pdbx_seq_one_letter_code
_entity_poly.pdbx_strand_id
1 'polypeptide(L)'
;MSIVRATLRNDDCLWPAWRVSSRVRALVTTRNGGVSGAPYGGGQSGEGGLNLGLHTGDSPDAVRENRRRLLALTEAPAAAWLEQIHGADIAEAGAVIDRCANAPSTGNVVRADASVTDRPGAVCVVMIADCLPVLFCDEAGRAVGAAHAGWRGLAAGIVEKTAGRVAALAGASPSALHAYMGPAIGPSAFEVGEDVLDAFVSTADATRRDATAAAFNATQSKGKYLADIYALARLRLADAGIDAARVHGGTQCTVTERERFYSYRRDRVTGRMAAMIWLAE
;
A
#
# COMPACT_ATOMS: atom_id res chain seq x y z
N MET A 1 -0.59 0.33 38.26
CA MET A 1 -1.04 1.51 37.49
C MET A 1 -1.46 1.05 36.12
N SER A 2 -2.76 1.06 35.83
CA SER A 2 -3.28 0.72 34.51
C SER A 2 -2.87 1.84 33.54
N ILE A 3 -1.85 1.58 32.72
CA ILE A 3 -1.51 2.47 31.62
C ILE A 3 -2.71 2.39 30.66
N VAL A 4 -3.52 3.44 30.63
CA VAL A 4 -4.50 3.65 29.57
C VAL A 4 -3.71 3.63 28.26
N ARG A 5 -3.71 2.49 27.56
CA ARG A 5 -2.99 2.30 26.31
C ARG A 5 -3.61 3.26 25.29
N ALA A 6 -2.90 4.34 24.97
CA ALA A 6 -3.38 5.37 24.05
C ALA A 6 -3.93 4.73 22.76
N THR A 7 -5.17 5.06 22.41
CA THR A 7 -5.82 4.66 21.16
C THR A 7 -5.17 5.41 19.99
N LEU A 8 -5.14 4.78 18.81
CA LEU A 8 -4.71 5.47 17.58
C LEU A 8 -5.61 6.70 17.36
N ARG A 9 -5.01 7.85 17.07
CA ARG A 9 -5.75 9.08 16.75
C ARG A 9 -5.91 9.22 15.24
N ASN A 10 -6.89 10.03 14.82
CA ASN A 10 -7.09 10.31 13.39
C ASN A 10 -5.84 10.89 12.71
N ASP A 11 -5.07 11.71 13.41
CA ASP A 11 -3.84 12.34 12.89
C ASP A 11 -2.66 11.36 12.78
N ASP A 12 -2.75 10.18 13.39
CA ASP A 12 -1.77 9.12 13.23
C ASP A 12 -1.99 8.35 11.90
N CYS A 13 -3.03 8.70 11.14
CA CYS A 13 -3.37 8.14 9.83
C CYS A 13 -3.55 9.23 8.77
N LEU A 14 -3.45 8.81 7.51
CA LEU A 14 -3.88 9.56 6.35
C LEU A 14 -5.19 9.01 5.86
N TRP A 15 -6.08 9.92 5.47
CA TRP A 15 -7.38 9.61 4.94
C TRP A 15 -7.41 10.10 3.49
N PRO A 16 -7.59 9.22 2.50
CA PRO A 16 -7.65 9.63 1.10
C PRO A 16 -8.69 10.74 0.88
N ALA A 17 -8.24 11.91 0.43
CA ALA A 17 -9.09 13.09 0.19
C ALA A 17 -9.82 13.03 -1.16
N TRP A 18 -10.30 11.84 -1.54
CA TRP A 18 -11.09 11.60 -2.75
C TRP A 18 -12.60 11.73 -2.46
N ARG A 19 -13.38 12.00 -3.50
CA ARG A 19 -14.85 12.04 -3.41
C ARG A 19 -15.39 10.75 -4.03
N VAL A 20 -15.74 9.79 -3.18
CA VAL A 20 -16.27 8.46 -3.55
C VAL A 20 -17.47 8.14 -2.66
N SER A 21 -18.19 7.05 -2.96
CA SER A 21 -19.30 6.56 -2.13
C SER A 21 -18.94 6.51 -0.65
N SER A 22 -19.86 6.94 0.21
CA SER A 22 -19.71 6.89 1.66
C SER A 22 -19.64 5.46 2.21
N ARG A 23 -19.89 4.43 1.38
CA ARG A 23 -19.62 3.03 1.73
C ARG A 23 -18.13 2.70 1.67
N VAL A 24 -17.35 3.42 0.87
CA VAL A 24 -15.91 3.20 0.79
C VAL A 24 -15.23 3.89 1.98
N ARG A 25 -14.45 3.11 2.72
CA ARG A 25 -13.58 3.61 3.79
C ARG A 25 -12.15 3.20 3.47
N ALA A 26 -11.22 4.12 3.69
CA ALA A 26 -9.81 3.89 3.43
C ALA A 26 -8.95 4.71 4.36
N LEU A 27 -7.78 4.18 4.71
CA LEU A 27 -6.75 4.89 5.45
C LEU A 27 -5.35 4.38 5.07
N VAL A 28 -4.34 5.19 5.35
CA VAL A 28 -2.93 4.76 5.37
C VAL A 28 -2.34 5.15 6.71
N THR A 29 -1.70 4.22 7.40
CA THR A 29 -1.09 4.52 8.70
C THR A 29 0.20 5.33 8.55
N THR A 30 0.50 6.16 9.54
CA THR A 30 1.87 6.67 9.74
C THR A 30 2.67 5.68 10.59
N ARG A 31 3.90 6.06 10.97
CA ARG A 31 4.70 5.34 11.97
C ARG A 31 4.28 5.61 13.42
N ASN A 32 3.33 6.52 13.67
CA ASN A 32 3.01 7.03 15.00
C ASN A 32 1.82 6.29 15.63
N GLY A 33 1.65 6.43 16.95
CA GLY A 33 0.46 5.93 17.68
C GLY A 33 0.52 4.47 18.12
N GLY A 34 1.67 3.81 17.97
CA GLY A 34 1.86 2.41 18.34
C GLY A 34 2.59 2.21 19.67
N VAL A 35 3.14 1.01 19.87
CA VAL A 35 3.84 0.60 21.10
C VAL A 35 5.26 0.08 20.86
N SER A 36 5.69 -0.03 19.61
CA SER A 36 7.01 -0.57 19.30
C SER A 36 8.11 0.41 19.72
N GLY A 37 9.19 -0.12 20.30
CA GLY A 37 10.40 0.65 20.64
C GLY A 37 11.35 0.77 19.45
N ALA A 38 12.48 1.46 19.64
CA ALA A 38 13.53 1.56 18.61
C ALA A 38 14.02 0.16 18.16
N PRO A 39 14.33 -0.05 16.86
CA PRO A 39 14.30 0.92 15.74
C PRO A 39 12.91 1.16 15.14
N TYR A 40 11.86 0.55 15.69
CA TYR A 40 10.48 0.60 15.22
C TYR A 40 9.65 1.71 15.88
N GLY A 41 10.28 2.68 16.54
CA GLY A 41 9.61 3.77 17.26
C GLY A 41 8.87 4.76 16.35
N GLY A 42 8.15 5.69 16.99
CA GLY A 42 7.44 6.78 16.34
C GLY A 42 8.36 7.82 15.68
N GLY A 43 7.76 8.92 15.24
CA GLY A 43 8.44 10.02 14.58
C GLY A 43 9.32 10.84 15.51
N GLN A 44 8.96 10.90 16.80
CA GLN A 44 9.76 11.56 17.82
C GLN A 44 10.49 10.54 18.70
N SER A 45 11.64 10.97 19.23
CA SER A 45 12.45 10.13 20.11
C SER A 45 11.67 9.72 21.36
N GLY A 46 11.67 8.42 21.67
CA GLY A 46 10.95 7.88 22.83
C GLY A 46 9.46 7.61 22.61
N GLU A 47 8.87 8.01 21.48
CA GLU A 47 7.49 7.68 21.15
C GLU A 47 7.36 6.23 20.65
N GLY A 48 6.26 5.57 21.05
CA GLY A 48 5.91 4.23 20.56
C GLY A 48 5.51 4.28 19.08
N GLY A 49 6.10 3.39 18.28
CA GLY A 49 5.82 3.32 16.85
C GLY A 49 4.82 2.24 16.47
N LEU A 50 4.12 2.46 15.37
CA LEU A 50 3.07 1.60 14.83
C LEU A 50 3.62 0.65 13.77
N ASN A 51 4.56 -0.20 14.16
CA ASN A 51 5.02 -1.26 13.26
C ASN A 51 3.98 -2.38 13.14
N LEU A 52 3.59 -2.69 11.91
CA LEU A 52 2.57 -3.69 11.58
C LEU A 52 3.15 -4.97 10.96
N GLY A 53 4.47 -5.01 10.70
CA GLY A 53 5.14 -6.15 10.07
C GLY A 53 5.61 -7.19 11.09
N LEU A 54 5.11 -8.43 10.97
CA LEU A 54 5.52 -9.55 11.85
C LEU A 54 6.93 -10.10 11.53
N HIS A 55 7.45 -9.78 10.35
CA HIS A 55 8.75 -10.30 9.86
C HIS A 55 9.82 -9.20 9.77
N THR A 56 9.70 -8.12 10.55
CA THR A 56 10.68 -7.02 10.57
C THR A 56 11.79 -7.22 11.61
N GLY A 57 11.62 -8.17 12.54
CA GLY A 57 12.49 -8.36 13.70
C GLY A 57 12.06 -7.59 14.95
N ASP A 58 10.83 -7.07 14.98
CA ASP A 58 10.21 -6.44 16.16
C ASP A 58 9.59 -7.48 17.10
N SER A 59 9.23 -7.07 18.31
CA SER A 59 8.47 -7.89 19.25
C SER A 59 7.12 -8.29 18.65
N PRO A 60 6.82 -9.61 18.53
CA PRO A 60 5.52 -10.05 18.03
C PRO A 60 4.34 -9.53 18.86
N ASP A 61 4.52 -9.34 20.17
CA ASP A 61 3.48 -8.80 21.05
C ASP A 61 3.21 -7.32 20.75
N ALA A 62 4.26 -6.53 20.49
CA ALA A 62 4.12 -5.14 20.09
C ALA A 62 3.39 -5.01 18.74
N VAL A 63 3.78 -5.83 17.76
CA VAL A 63 3.13 -5.86 16.44
C VAL A 63 1.66 -6.30 16.53
N ARG A 64 1.35 -7.31 17.35
CA ARG A 64 -0.06 -7.73 17.56
C ARG A 64 -0.89 -6.63 18.23
N GLU A 65 -0.35 -5.92 19.21
CA GLU A 65 -1.02 -4.76 19.81
C GLU A 65 -1.23 -3.63 18.79
N ASN A 66 -0.23 -3.32 17.95
CA ASN A 66 -0.34 -2.33 16.89
C ASN A 66 -1.43 -2.69 15.88
N ARG A 67 -1.48 -3.96 15.43
CA ARG A 67 -2.54 -4.45 14.53
C ARG A 67 -3.93 -4.38 15.19
N ARG A 68 -4.03 -4.70 16.49
CA ARG A 68 -5.28 -4.58 17.26
C ARG A 68 -5.77 -3.13 17.31
N ARG A 69 -4.86 -2.17 17.55
CA ARG A 69 -5.18 -0.72 17.55
C ARG A 69 -5.67 -0.26 16.18
N LEU A 70 -5.03 -0.72 15.11
CA LEU A 70 -5.40 -0.39 13.74
C LEU A 70 -6.78 -0.95 13.37
N LEU A 71 -7.05 -2.23 13.65
CA LEU A 71 -8.35 -2.85 13.34
C LEU A 71 -9.52 -2.14 14.04
N ALA A 72 -9.30 -1.61 15.24
CA ALA A 72 -10.32 -0.84 15.95
C ALA A 72 -10.81 0.41 15.19
N LEU A 73 -10.06 0.92 14.20
CA LEU A 73 -10.49 2.03 13.33
C LEU A 73 -11.41 1.59 12.19
N THR A 74 -11.50 0.28 11.93
CA THR A 74 -12.22 -0.26 10.76
C THR A 74 -13.61 -0.78 11.08
N GLU A 75 -13.94 -0.94 12.37
CA GLU A 75 -15.10 -1.67 12.89
C GLU A 75 -15.19 -3.14 12.43
N ALA A 76 -14.22 -3.61 11.63
CA ALA A 76 -14.13 -4.98 11.15
C ALA A 76 -13.36 -5.87 12.14
N PRO A 77 -13.71 -7.16 12.25
CA PRO A 77 -13.05 -8.08 13.16
C PRO A 77 -11.65 -8.51 12.67
N ALA A 78 -11.37 -8.40 11.37
CA ALA A 78 -10.14 -8.89 10.75
C ALA A 78 -9.83 -8.16 9.43
N ALA A 79 -8.59 -8.32 8.96
CA ALA A 79 -8.12 -7.82 7.68
C ALA A 79 -7.33 -8.92 6.93
N ALA A 80 -7.31 -8.83 5.60
CA ALA A 80 -6.65 -9.77 4.72
C ALA A 80 -5.12 -9.54 4.67
N TRP A 81 -4.40 -9.93 5.72
CA TRP A 81 -2.95 -9.83 5.77
C TRP A 81 -2.29 -10.84 4.81
N LEU A 82 -1.46 -10.33 3.89
CA LEU A 82 -0.79 -11.12 2.87
C LEU A 82 0.70 -11.33 3.20
N GLU A 83 1.26 -12.42 2.68
CA GLU A 83 2.70 -12.54 2.48
C GLU A 83 3.04 -11.88 1.14
N GLN A 84 3.42 -10.60 1.21
CA GLN A 84 3.81 -9.81 0.06
C GLN A 84 5.17 -10.26 -0.47
N ILE A 85 5.20 -10.71 -1.73
CA ILE A 85 6.38 -11.31 -2.37
C ILE A 85 6.91 -10.46 -3.53
N HIS A 86 6.43 -9.22 -3.67
CA HIS A 86 6.77 -8.29 -4.74
C HIS A 86 6.42 -8.83 -6.14
N GLY A 87 5.39 -9.68 -6.21
CA GLY A 87 4.81 -10.21 -7.44
C GLY A 87 3.59 -9.42 -7.92
N ALA A 88 2.76 -10.08 -8.71
CA ALA A 88 1.54 -9.50 -9.27
C ALA A 88 0.30 -10.40 -9.07
N ASP A 89 0.33 -11.23 -8.03
CA ASP A 89 -0.77 -12.12 -7.66
C ASP A 89 -1.77 -11.40 -6.75
N ILE A 90 -3.05 -11.75 -6.93
CA ILE A 90 -4.19 -11.09 -6.28
C ILE A 90 -5.02 -12.14 -5.53
N ALA A 91 -5.30 -11.89 -4.26
CA ALA A 91 -6.18 -12.70 -3.43
C ALA A 91 -7.59 -12.09 -3.29
N GLU A 92 -8.59 -12.90 -2.96
CA GLU A 92 -9.89 -12.42 -2.49
C GLU A 92 -9.81 -12.21 -0.97
N ALA A 93 -10.18 -11.02 -0.49
CA ALA A 93 -9.94 -10.61 0.90
C ALA A 93 -10.75 -11.44 1.91
N GLY A 94 -12.02 -11.75 1.61
CA GLY A 94 -12.85 -12.60 2.45
C GLY A 94 -12.26 -13.99 2.66
N ALA A 95 -11.79 -14.64 1.60
CA ALA A 95 -11.16 -15.96 1.63
C ALA A 95 -9.86 -15.96 2.43
N VAL A 96 -9.07 -14.88 2.37
CA VAL A 96 -7.89 -14.70 3.22
C VAL A 96 -8.31 -14.63 4.70
N ILE A 97 -9.31 -13.79 5.01
CA ILE A 97 -9.82 -13.61 6.38
C ILE A 97 -10.37 -14.92 6.94
N ASP A 98 -11.21 -15.62 6.18
CA ASP A 98 -11.84 -16.88 6.59
C ASP A 98 -10.78 -17.98 6.79
N ARG A 99 -9.72 -18.00 5.97
CA ARG A 99 -8.58 -18.92 6.16
C ARG A 99 -7.82 -18.65 7.46
N CYS A 100 -7.55 -17.38 7.78
CA CYS A 100 -6.86 -17.00 9.01
C CYS A 100 -7.68 -17.32 10.27
N ALA A 101 -9.00 -17.19 10.21
CA ALA A 101 -9.90 -17.52 11.32
C ALA A 101 -9.91 -19.03 11.64
N ASN A 102 -9.86 -19.88 10.60
CA ASN A 102 -10.00 -21.34 10.75
C ASN A 102 -8.68 -22.08 11.03
N ALA A 103 -7.52 -21.43 10.82
CA ALA A 103 -6.20 -22.05 11.03
C ALA A 103 -5.16 -21.02 11.52
N PRO A 104 -5.12 -20.73 12.84
CA PRO A 104 -4.24 -19.70 13.41
C PRO A 104 -2.74 -20.06 13.39
N SER A 105 -2.38 -21.32 13.11
CA SER A 105 -1.00 -21.78 13.06
C SER A 105 -0.29 -21.31 11.79
N THR A 106 0.99 -20.96 11.93
CA THR A 106 1.87 -20.14 11.07
C THR A 106 2.15 -20.63 9.64
N GLY A 107 1.37 -21.56 9.08
CA GLY A 107 1.60 -22.16 7.76
C GLY A 107 0.66 -21.71 6.63
N ASN A 108 -0.41 -20.97 6.94
CA ASN A 108 -1.49 -20.67 5.97
C ASN A 108 -1.51 -19.21 5.48
N VAL A 109 -0.34 -18.58 5.34
CA VAL A 109 -0.28 -17.20 4.83
C VAL A 109 -0.51 -17.19 3.32
N VAL A 110 -1.41 -16.33 2.85
CA VAL A 110 -1.68 -16.20 1.43
C VAL A 110 -0.60 -15.33 0.79
N ARG A 111 0.17 -15.94 -0.12
CA ARG A 111 1.19 -15.25 -0.93
C ARG A 111 0.51 -14.50 -2.06
N ALA A 112 0.51 -13.17 -1.96
CA ALA A 112 -0.03 -12.25 -2.94
C ALA A 112 0.44 -10.83 -2.62
N ASP A 113 0.35 -9.94 -3.60
CA ASP A 113 0.71 -8.53 -3.44
C ASP A 113 -0.50 -7.61 -3.59
N ALA A 114 -1.70 -8.16 -3.84
CA ALA A 114 -2.93 -7.40 -3.76
C ALA A 114 -4.07 -8.26 -3.20
N SER A 115 -5.10 -7.57 -2.69
CA SER A 115 -6.39 -8.18 -2.39
C SER A 115 -7.53 -7.32 -2.91
N VAL A 116 -8.64 -7.96 -3.28
CA VAL A 116 -9.88 -7.32 -3.76
C VAL A 116 -11.08 -7.95 -3.06
N THR A 117 -12.19 -7.21 -2.97
CA THR A 117 -13.45 -7.73 -2.45
C THR A 117 -14.64 -6.84 -2.82
N ASP A 118 -15.82 -7.45 -2.89
CA ASP A 118 -17.15 -6.82 -2.93
C ASP A 118 -17.97 -7.09 -1.64
N ARG A 119 -17.38 -7.80 -0.68
CA ARG A 119 -18.01 -8.17 0.60
C ARG A 119 -17.83 -7.03 1.63
N PRO A 120 -18.91 -6.44 2.16
CA PRO A 120 -18.84 -5.52 3.29
C PRO A 120 -18.11 -6.13 4.50
N GLY A 121 -17.34 -5.30 5.21
CA GLY A 121 -16.55 -5.71 6.37
C GLY A 121 -15.28 -6.53 6.06
N ALA A 122 -15.05 -6.97 4.82
CA ALA A 122 -13.77 -7.57 4.43
C ALA A 122 -12.74 -6.47 4.13
N VAL A 123 -11.69 -6.39 4.95
CA VAL A 123 -10.69 -5.32 4.80
C VAL A 123 -9.48 -5.76 3.99
N CYS A 124 -9.27 -5.13 2.84
CA CYS A 124 -8.05 -5.25 2.05
C CYS A 124 -6.93 -4.47 2.75
N VAL A 125 -5.75 -5.08 2.90
CA VAL A 125 -4.58 -4.44 3.52
C VAL A 125 -3.30 -4.77 2.76
N VAL A 126 -2.44 -3.78 2.58
CA VAL A 126 -1.06 -3.95 2.11
C VAL A 126 -0.11 -3.20 3.02
N MET A 127 1.04 -3.80 3.32
CA MET A 127 2.07 -3.22 4.18
C MET A 127 3.19 -2.60 3.34
N ILE A 128 3.73 -1.47 3.79
CA ILE A 128 4.74 -0.73 3.05
C ILE A 128 5.81 -0.11 3.95
N ALA A 129 7.00 0.02 3.38
CA ALA A 129 8.03 0.98 3.76
C ALA A 129 8.83 1.24 2.47
N ASP A 130 8.45 2.31 1.75
CA ASP A 130 8.92 2.73 0.41
C ASP A 130 8.14 2.22 -0.80
N CYS A 131 7.72 0.96 -0.85
CA CYS A 131 6.90 0.47 -1.97
C CYS A 131 5.55 1.21 -2.03
N LEU A 132 5.00 1.40 -3.22
CA LEU A 132 3.80 2.19 -3.44
C LEU A 132 2.54 1.39 -3.10
N PRO A 133 1.70 1.80 -2.14
CA PRO A 133 0.36 1.26 -1.99
C PRO A 133 -0.61 1.96 -2.95
N VAL A 134 -1.40 1.20 -3.69
CA VAL A 134 -2.49 1.72 -4.53
C VAL A 134 -3.82 1.14 -4.08
N LEU A 135 -4.75 2.01 -3.69
CA LEU A 135 -6.10 1.64 -3.29
C LEU A 135 -7.08 1.93 -4.42
N PHE A 136 -8.03 1.03 -4.65
CA PHE A 136 -9.01 1.10 -5.71
C PHE A 136 -10.43 0.97 -5.16
N CYS A 137 -11.36 1.70 -5.74
CA CYS A 137 -12.79 1.47 -5.55
C CYS A 137 -13.56 1.90 -6.80
N ASP A 138 -14.76 1.35 -6.98
CA ASP A 138 -15.72 1.93 -7.91
C ASP A 138 -16.50 3.08 -7.24
N GLU A 139 -17.00 4.00 -8.07
CA GLU A 139 -17.72 5.19 -7.61
C GLU A 139 -18.94 4.87 -6.71
N ALA A 140 -19.62 3.75 -6.94
CA ALA A 140 -20.81 3.37 -6.18
C ALA A 140 -20.49 2.62 -4.87
N GLY A 141 -19.23 2.23 -4.63
CA GLY A 141 -18.86 1.45 -3.45
C GLY A 141 -19.46 0.04 -3.45
N ARG A 142 -19.32 -0.66 -4.58
CA ARG A 142 -19.65 -2.07 -4.79
C ARG A 142 -18.45 -2.98 -4.64
N ALA A 143 -17.25 -2.52 -5.02
CA ALA A 143 -16.01 -3.28 -4.85
C ALA A 143 -14.82 -2.38 -4.53
N VAL A 144 -13.85 -2.95 -3.82
CA VAL A 144 -12.59 -2.30 -3.44
C VAL A 144 -11.40 -3.23 -3.61
N GLY A 145 -10.20 -2.66 -3.63
CA GLY A 145 -8.96 -3.43 -3.61
C GLY A 145 -7.74 -2.63 -3.18
N ALA A 146 -6.74 -3.32 -2.63
CA ALA A 146 -5.46 -2.74 -2.25
C ALA A 146 -4.31 -3.51 -2.92
N ALA A 147 -3.38 -2.79 -3.54
CA ALA A 147 -2.21 -3.34 -4.21
C ALA A 147 -0.90 -2.80 -3.62
N HIS A 148 0.05 -3.70 -3.42
CA HIS A 148 1.44 -3.42 -3.08
C HIS A 148 2.26 -3.36 -4.37
N ALA A 149 2.54 -2.14 -4.82
CA ALA A 149 3.28 -1.86 -6.04
C ALA A 149 4.74 -1.46 -5.72
N GLY A 150 5.53 -2.42 -5.22
CA GLY A 150 6.99 -2.33 -5.35
C GLY A 150 7.39 -2.35 -6.83
N TRP A 151 8.60 -1.91 -7.18
CA TRP A 151 8.99 -1.75 -8.59
C TRP A 151 8.81 -3.03 -9.43
N ARG A 152 9.06 -4.21 -8.85
CA ARG A 152 8.84 -5.52 -9.50
C ARG A 152 7.37 -5.79 -9.78
N GLY A 153 6.52 -5.63 -8.77
CA GLY A 153 5.07 -5.83 -8.91
C GLY A 153 4.45 -4.82 -9.88
N LEU A 154 4.91 -3.56 -9.82
CA LEU A 154 4.46 -2.51 -10.72
C LEU A 154 4.85 -2.80 -12.18
N ALA A 155 6.09 -3.23 -12.43
CA ALA A 155 6.52 -3.66 -13.76
C ALA A 155 5.78 -4.93 -14.25
N ALA A 156 5.39 -5.82 -13.32
CA ALA A 156 4.64 -7.05 -13.60
C ALA A 156 3.11 -6.84 -13.71
N GLY A 157 2.64 -5.59 -13.65
CA GLY A 157 1.26 -5.21 -13.91
C GLY A 157 0.29 -5.37 -12.74
N ILE A 158 0.76 -5.33 -11.48
CA ILE A 158 -0.13 -5.50 -10.31
C ILE A 158 -1.22 -4.42 -10.23
N VAL A 159 -0.94 -3.22 -10.71
CA VAL A 159 -1.88 -2.09 -10.73
C VAL A 159 -3.03 -2.37 -11.71
N GLU A 160 -2.70 -2.75 -12.94
CA GLU A 160 -3.67 -3.05 -14.00
C GLU A 160 -4.51 -4.27 -13.64
N LYS A 161 -3.86 -5.34 -13.16
CA LYS A 161 -4.56 -6.55 -12.73
C LYS A 161 -5.52 -6.26 -11.58
N THR A 162 -5.11 -5.45 -10.58
CA THR A 162 -5.98 -5.11 -9.45
C THR A 162 -7.16 -4.26 -9.88
N ALA A 163 -6.92 -3.22 -10.69
CA ALA A 163 -7.99 -2.39 -11.26
C ALA A 163 -9.01 -3.22 -12.06
N GLY A 164 -8.54 -4.11 -12.94
CA GLY A 164 -9.41 -5.00 -13.71
C GLY A 164 -10.26 -5.93 -12.83
N ARG A 165 -9.69 -6.45 -11.74
CA ARG A 165 -10.44 -7.30 -10.79
C ARG A 165 -11.48 -6.52 -9.99
N VAL A 166 -11.18 -5.29 -9.56
CA VAL A 166 -12.16 -4.42 -8.88
C VAL A 166 -13.29 -4.03 -9.84
N ALA A 167 -12.96 -3.65 -11.08
CA ALA A 167 -13.94 -3.36 -12.12
C ALA A 167 -14.88 -4.55 -12.38
N ALA A 168 -14.32 -5.76 -12.50
CA ALA A 168 -15.09 -6.98 -12.69
C ALA A 168 -16.05 -7.27 -11.53
N LEU A 169 -15.58 -7.17 -10.28
CA LEU A 169 -16.43 -7.35 -9.09
C LEU A 169 -17.54 -6.30 -9.01
N ALA A 170 -17.24 -5.05 -9.32
CA ALA A 170 -18.23 -3.97 -9.31
C ALA A 170 -19.22 -4.06 -10.48
N GLY A 171 -18.94 -4.83 -11.53
CA GLY A 171 -19.66 -4.75 -12.80
C GLY A 171 -19.55 -3.35 -13.42
N ALA A 172 -18.36 -2.76 -13.38
CA ALA A 172 -18.09 -1.38 -13.82
C ALA A 172 -17.00 -1.34 -14.90
N SER A 173 -16.99 -0.26 -15.68
CA SER A 173 -15.84 0.06 -16.54
C SER A 173 -14.64 0.47 -15.67
N PRO A 174 -13.39 0.10 -16.02
CA PRO A 174 -12.19 0.62 -15.36
C PRO A 174 -12.14 2.15 -15.30
N SER A 175 -12.69 2.84 -16.31
CA SER A 175 -12.76 4.31 -16.34
C SER A 175 -13.63 4.94 -15.24
N ALA A 176 -14.51 4.15 -14.62
CA ALA A 176 -15.34 4.57 -13.49
C ALA A 176 -14.68 4.31 -12.12
N LEU A 177 -13.49 3.69 -12.11
CA LEU A 177 -12.77 3.45 -10.87
C LEU A 177 -12.03 4.71 -10.40
N HIS A 178 -11.90 4.80 -9.08
CA HIS A 178 -10.98 5.72 -8.43
C HIS A 178 -9.75 4.95 -7.97
N ALA A 179 -8.58 5.59 -8.09
CA ALA A 179 -7.33 5.08 -7.55
C ALA A 179 -6.72 6.11 -6.60
N TYR A 180 -6.20 5.66 -5.47
CA TYR A 180 -5.43 6.48 -4.54
C TYR A 180 -4.03 5.89 -4.37
N MET A 181 -3.03 6.69 -4.68
CA MET A 181 -1.63 6.39 -4.45
C MET A 181 -1.21 6.91 -3.08
N GLY A 182 -0.96 6.00 -2.14
CA GLY A 182 -0.48 6.38 -0.80
C GLY A 182 1.02 6.72 -0.77
N PRO A 183 1.56 7.06 0.41
CA PRO A 183 2.97 7.38 0.57
C PRO A 183 3.90 6.24 0.11
N ALA A 184 4.87 6.59 -0.73
CA ALA A 184 5.92 5.74 -1.26
C ALA A 184 7.27 6.49 -1.25
N ILE A 185 8.35 5.85 -1.69
CA ILE A 185 9.61 6.55 -1.92
C ILE A 185 9.48 7.51 -3.10
N GLY A 186 9.81 8.79 -2.87
CA GLY A 186 9.65 9.83 -3.88
C GLY A 186 10.78 9.88 -4.91
N PRO A 187 10.58 10.62 -6.02
CA PRO A 187 11.50 10.66 -7.15
C PRO A 187 12.88 11.24 -6.81
N SER A 188 12.99 12.07 -5.77
CA SER A 188 14.29 12.61 -5.32
C SER A 188 15.13 11.63 -4.49
N ALA A 189 14.56 10.49 -4.10
CA ALA A 189 15.21 9.52 -3.21
C ALA A 189 15.31 8.09 -3.78
N PHE A 190 14.53 7.77 -4.83
CA PHE A 190 14.46 6.42 -5.37
C PHE A 190 15.52 6.15 -6.44
N GLU A 191 16.79 6.13 -6.03
CA GLU A 191 17.87 5.71 -6.92
C GLU A 191 17.78 4.21 -7.22
N VAL A 192 17.87 3.83 -8.50
CA VAL A 192 17.81 2.47 -9.03
C VAL A 192 18.89 2.25 -10.11
N GLY A 193 19.12 0.99 -10.47
CA GLY A 193 20.00 0.63 -11.59
C GLY A 193 19.26 0.60 -12.94
N GLU A 194 20.05 0.41 -14.00
CA GLU A 194 19.57 0.20 -15.37
C GLU A 194 18.63 -1.00 -15.50
N ASP A 195 18.80 -2.04 -14.67
CA ASP A 195 17.91 -3.20 -14.60
C ASP A 195 16.45 -2.85 -14.30
N VAL A 196 16.23 -1.82 -13.49
CA VAL A 196 14.88 -1.34 -13.18
C VAL A 196 14.32 -0.53 -14.34
N LEU A 197 15.10 0.36 -14.95
CA LEU A 197 14.70 1.10 -16.15
C LEU A 197 14.26 0.14 -17.26
N ASP A 198 15.10 -0.86 -17.56
CA ASP A 198 14.86 -1.85 -18.60
C ASP A 198 13.59 -2.66 -18.34
N ALA A 199 13.35 -3.07 -17.08
CA ALA A 199 12.14 -3.80 -16.72
C ALA A 199 10.85 -3.03 -17.04
N PHE A 200 10.86 -1.70 -16.92
CA PHE A 200 9.73 -0.86 -17.27
C PHE A 200 9.64 -0.56 -18.77
N VAL A 201 10.75 -0.17 -19.40
CA VAL A 201 10.79 0.26 -20.81
C VAL A 201 10.52 -0.91 -21.76
N SER A 202 11.03 -2.12 -21.44
CA SER A 202 10.85 -3.32 -22.27
C SER A 202 9.40 -3.84 -22.28
N THR A 203 8.65 -3.59 -21.21
CA THR A 203 7.26 -4.03 -21.05
C THR A 203 6.24 -2.94 -21.37
N ALA A 204 6.70 -1.72 -21.66
CA ALA A 204 5.83 -0.59 -22.01
C ALA A 204 5.30 -0.73 -23.44
N ASP A 205 4.03 -0.38 -23.62
CA ASP A 205 3.44 -0.18 -24.94
C ASP A 205 4.26 0.82 -25.75
N ALA A 206 4.32 0.61 -27.07
CA ALA A 206 5.14 1.44 -27.96
C ALA A 206 4.80 2.93 -27.85
N THR A 207 3.53 3.27 -27.62
CA THR A 207 3.04 4.65 -27.46
C THR A 207 3.39 5.28 -26.11
N ARG A 208 3.85 4.49 -25.13
CA ARG A 208 4.18 4.96 -23.77
C ARG A 208 5.64 4.82 -23.41
N ARG A 209 6.43 4.13 -24.22
CA ARG A 209 7.86 3.89 -23.97
C ARG A 209 8.63 5.16 -23.60
N ASP A 210 8.44 6.25 -24.33
CA ASP A 210 9.13 7.52 -24.08
C ASP A 210 8.70 8.14 -22.75
N ALA A 211 7.40 8.12 -22.43
CA ALA A 211 6.88 8.61 -21.16
C ALA A 211 7.35 7.74 -19.98
N THR A 212 7.45 6.42 -20.18
CA THR A 212 8.02 5.49 -19.21
C THR A 212 9.49 5.79 -18.95
N ALA A 213 10.29 5.99 -20.00
CA ALA A 213 11.70 6.36 -19.87
C ALA A 213 11.87 7.73 -19.18
N ALA A 214 11.00 8.69 -19.47
CA ALA A 214 11.01 10.02 -18.86
C ALA A 214 10.73 10.01 -17.34
N ALA A 215 10.16 8.93 -16.81
CA ALA A 215 10.01 8.74 -15.36
C ALA A 215 11.33 8.35 -14.65
N PHE A 216 12.45 8.24 -15.39
CA PHE A 216 13.78 7.94 -14.85
C PHE A 216 14.75 9.07 -15.18
N ASN A 217 15.16 9.81 -14.17
CA ASN A 217 16.15 10.87 -14.33
C ASN A 217 17.56 10.30 -14.14
N ALA A 218 18.42 10.44 -15.15
CA ALA A 218 19.82 10.03 -15.02
C ALA A 218 20.51 10.80 -13.89
N THR A 219 21.31 10.10 -13.10
CA THR A 219 22.15 10.72 -12.06
C THR A 219 23.56 10.98 -12.60
N GLN A 220 24.42 11.59 -11.78
CA GLN A 220 25.84 11.74 -12.10
C GLN A 220 26.58 10.40 -12.19
N SER A 221 26.05 9.36 -11.52
CA SER A 221 26.63 8.02 -11.57
C SER A 221 26.11 7.27 -12.80
N LYS A 222 27.05 6.76 -13.61
CA LYS A 222 26.72 5.99 -14.82
C LYS A 222 25.85 4.77 -14.47
N GLY A 223 24.77 4.57 -15.22
CA GLY A 223 23.84 3.44 -15.01
C GLY A 223 22.97 3.55 -13.76
N LYS A 224 22.88 4.75 -13.16
CA LYS A 224 22.01 5.04 -12.01
C LYS A 224 20.98 6.10 -12.36
N TYR A 225 19.75 5.85 -11.94
CA TYR A 225 18.58 6.68 -12.24
C TYR A 225 17.78 6.97 -10.98
N LEU A 226 17.24 8.17 -10.87
CA LEU A 226 16.18 8.51 -9.93
C LEU A 226 14.83 8.20 -10.58
N ALA A 227 14.16 7.17 -10.08
CA ALA A 227 12.88 6.71 -10.62
C ALA A 227 11.69 7.39 -9.92
N ASP A 228 10.73 7.89 -10.70
CA ASP A 228 9.46 8.38 -10.20
C ASP A 228 8.41 7.26 -10.19
N ILE A 229 8.26 6.60 -9.05
CA ILE A 229 7.30 5.50 -8.88
C ILE A 229 5.84 5.96 -9.08
N TYR A 230 5.53 7.23 -8.78
CA TYR A 230 4.19 7.77 -8.97
C TYR A 230 3.92 8.03 -10.45
N ALA A 231 4.88 8.58 -11.20
CA ALA A 231 4.75 8.74 -12.65
C ALA A 231 4.58 7.38 -13.34
N LEU A 232 5.38 6.38 -12.97
CA LEU A 232 5.25 5.02 -13.48
C LEU A 232 3.88 4.42 -13.17
N ALA A 233 3.38 4.59 -11.95
CA ALA A 233 2.05 4.11 -11.58
C ALA A 233 0.93 4.83 -12.31
N ARG A 234 1.04 6.14 -12.57
CA ARG A 234 0.05 6.89 -13.38
C ARG A 234 -0.02 6.37 -14.81
N LEU A 235 1.10 6.00 -15.41
CA LEU A 235 1.10 5.31 -16.71
C LEU A 235 0.33 3.99 -16.57
N ARG A 236 0.71 3.11 -15.65
CA ARG A 236 0.03 1.81 -15.45
C ARG A 236 -1.49 1.97 -15.21
N LEU A 237 -1.91 2.94 -14.41
CA LEU A 237 -3.33 3.27 -14.20
C LEU A 237 -4.04 3.70 -15.49
N ALA A 238 -3.39 4.53 -16.31
CA ALA A 238 -3.94 4.93 -17.59
C ALA A 238 -3.95 3.77 -18.61
N ASP A 239 -3.07 2.77 -18.51
CA ASP A 239 -3.13 1.56 -19.36
C ASP A 239 -4.31 0.68 -18.95
N ALA A 240 -4.63 0.66 -17.65
CA ALA A 240 -5.85 0.04 -17.12
C ALA A 240 -7.14 0.80 -17.50
N GLY A 241 -7.05 1.96 -18.19
CA GLY A 241 -8.19 2.75 -18.61
C GLY A 241 -8.82 3.62 -17.52
N ILE A 242 -8.12 3.85 -16.39
CA ILE A 242 -8.59 4.73 -15.32
C ILE A 242 -8.42 6.19 -15.75
N ASP A 243 -9.46 6.99 -15.57
CA ASP A 243 -9.43 8.43 -15.83
C ASP A 243 -8.41 9.14 -14.92
N ALA A 244 -7.53 9.95 -15.50
CA ALA A 244 -6.54 10.73 -14.76
C ALA A 244 -7.18 11.65 -13.70
N ALA A 245 -8.40 12.15 -13.95
CA ALA A 245 -9.15 12.96 -12.98
C ALA A 245 -9.61 12.16 -11.75
N ARG A 246 -9.57 10.82 -11.82
CA ARG A 246 -9.94 9.89 -10.74
C ARG A 246 -8.73 9.24 -10.07
N VAL A 247 -7.51 9.71 -10.39
CA VAL A 247 -6.27 9.27 -9.73
C VAL A 247 -5.83 10.31 -8.70
N HIS A 248 -5.82 9.91 -7.43
CA HIS A 248 -5.57 10.76 -6.26
C HIS A 248 -4.25 10.41 -5.57
N GLY A 249 -3.78 11.32 -4.71
CA GLY A 249 -2.56 11.11 -3.93
C GLY A 249 -1.28 11.15 -4.76
N GLY A 250 -0.26 10.43 -4.28
CA GLY A 250 1.05 10.37 -4.91
C GLY A 250 1.92 11.62 -4.74
N THR A 251 1.87 12.23 -3.56
CA THR A 251 2.56 13.51 -3.26
C THR A 251 3.57 13.40 -2.11
N GLN A 252 3.65 12.24 -1.45
CA GLN A 252 4.44 12.05 -0.24
C GLN A 252 5.73 11.31 -0.51
N CYS A 253 6.70 11.42 0.39
CA CYS A 253 7.95 10.68 0.29
C CYS A 253 8.32 10.05 1.64
N THR A 254 8.31 8.71 1.68
CA THR A 254 8.63 7.93 2.89
C THR A 254 10.04 8.18 3.39
N VAL A 255 10.98 8.49 2.50
CA VAL A 255 12.38 8.79 2.86
C VAL A 255 12.51 10.16 3.52
N THR A 256 11.95 11.20 2.92
CA THR A 256 12.15 12.60 3.39
C THR A 256 11.24 12.96 4.55
N GLU A 257 10.03 12.39 4.64
CA GLU A 257 9.08 12.63 5.73
C GLU A 257 9.28 11.65 6.90
N ARG A 258 10.51 11.63 7.44
CA ARG A 258 11.01 10.71 8.48
C ARG A 258 10.17 10.65 9.77
N GLU A 259 9.54 11.75 10.14
CA GLU A 259 8.67 11.86 11.31
C GLU A 259 7.30 11.20 11.11
N ARG A 260 6.92 10.94 9.85
CA ARG A 260 5.61 10.36 9.50
C ARG A 260 5.74 8.91 9.04
N PHE A 261 6.84 8.54 8.39
CA PHE A 261 6.92 7.25 7.69
C PHE A 261 8.18 6.45 8.02
N TYR A 262 8.00 5.13 8.13
CA TYR A 262 9.11 4.20 8.01
C TYR A 262 9.62 4.17 6.56
N SER A 263 10.93 3.97 6.40
CA SER A 263 11.56 3.82 5.08
C SER A 263 12.67 2.78 5.16
N TYR A 264 12.57 1.73 4.34
CA TYR A 264 13.60 0.70 4.28
C TYR A 264 14.89 1.25 3.65
N ARG A 265 14.79 2.10 2.63
CA ARG A 265 15.89 2.77 1.96
C ARG A 265 16.73 3.58 2.94
N ARG A 266 16.07 4.32 3.84
CA ARG A 266 16.70 5.17 4.84
C ARG A 266 17.28 4.36 6.01
N ASP A 267 16.46 3.48 6.60
CA ASP A 267 16.74 2.93 7.94
C ASP A 267 17.24 1.47 7.91
N ARG A 268 17.01 0.73 6.81
CA ARG A 268 17.24 -0.72 6.65
C ARG A 268 16.44 -1.60 7.61
N VAL A 269 16.68 -1.50 8.91
CA VAL A 269 15.92 -2.20 9.96
C VAL A 269 14.86 -1.23 10.49
N THR A 270 13.61 -1.44 10.10
CA THR A 270 12.52 -0.50 10.35
C THR A 270 11.15 -1.17 10.29
N GLY A 271 10.11 -0.46 10.70
CA GLY A 271 8.74 -0.95 10.73
C GLY A 271 8.07 -0.97 9.36
N ARG A 272 6.80 -1.36 9.33
CA ARG A 272 5.93 -1.26 8.14
C ARG A 272 4.66 -0.51 8.51
N MET A 273 4.29 0.47 7.68
CA MET A 273 2.95 1.06 7.67
C MET A 273 1.99 0.15 6.90
N ALA A 274 0.69 0.45 6.95
CA ALA A 274 -0.32 -0.24 6.15
C ALA A 274 -1.23 0.74 5.42
N ALA A 275 -1.65 0.38 4.22
CA ALA A 275 -2.77 1.00 3.50
C ALA A 275 -3.95 0.03 3.50
N MET A 276 -5.13 0.52 3.88
CA MET A 276 -6.34 -0.27 4.06
C MET A 276 -7.50 0.34 3.30
N ILE A 277 -8.34 -0.52 2.73
CA ILE A 277 -9.61 -0.13 2.11
C ILE A 277 -10.67 -1.22 2.33
N TRP A 278 -11.90 -0.80 2.60
CA TRP A 278 -13.02 -1.70 2.83
C TRP A 278 -14.35 -1.03 2.47
N LEU A 279 -15.37 -1.87 2.36
CA LEU A 279 -16.76 -1.46 2.27
C LEU A 279 -17.38 -1.49 3.67
N ALA A 280 -17.91 -0.36 4.11
CA ALA A 280 -18.82 -0.29 5.25
C ALA A 280 -20.21 -0.82 4.85
N GLU A 281 -20.96 -1.27 5.85
CA GLU A 281 -22.37 -1.67 5.70
C GLU A 281 -23.23 -0.52 5.14
#